data_AF-A0A7S3DGY2-F1
#
_entry.id   AF-A0A7S3DGY2-F1
#
_cell.length_a   1.000
_cell.length_b   1.000
_cell.length_c   1.000
_cell.angle_alpha   90.00
_cell.angle_beta   90.00
_cell.angle_gamma   90.00
#
_symmetry.space_group_name_H-M   'P 1'
#
loop_
_entity.id
_entity.type
_entity.pdbx_description
1 polymer ?
#
loop_
_entity_poly.entity_id
_entity_poly.type
_entity_poly.pdbx_seq_one_letter_code
_entity_poly.pdbx_strand_id
1 'polypeptide(L)'
;MGRHKGGDGVRRVIEFLRPMHVGILSQRRAFQPYGMYGGGAGERGRNLLQTSEKTVSLGGNNAVNVKANWRIVIETPGGGGFGHAESAPFEVDEEEIDVTMQAEHPDSVSTRVGDGSVGEYSR
;
A
#
# COMPACT_ATOMS: atom_id res chain seq x y z
N MET A 1 -6.03 2.79 -14.56
CA MET A 1 -4.95 1.81 -14.83
C MET A 1 -3.67 2.55 -15.17
N GLY A 2 -2.52 1.89 -15.02
CA GLY A 2 -1.20 2.40 -15.40
C GLY A 2 -0.41 1.33 -16.14
N ARG A 3 0.80 1.62 -16.59
CA ARG A 3 1.69 0.66 -17.25
C ARG A 3 1.86 -0.63 -16.44
N HIS A 4 2.03 -0.49 -15.13
CA HIS A 4 1.94 -1.59 -14.19
C HIS A 4 0.61 -1.50 -13.45
N LYS A 5 -0.23 -2.53 -13.61
CA LYS A 5 -1.53 -2.58 -12.94
C LYS A 5 -1.32 -2.83 -11.43
N GLY A 6 -2.16 -2.21 -10.61
CA GLY A 6 -2.26 -2.57 -9.20
C GLY A 6 -2.91 -3.95 -9.04
N GLY A 7 -2.69 -4.58 -7.88
CA GLY A 7 -3.23 -5.91 -7.59
C GLY A 7 -4.76 -5.92 -7.44
N ASP A 8 -5.35 -7.09 -7.66
CA ASP A 8 -6.80 -7.27 -7.51
C ASP A 8 -7.24 -7.29 -6.04
N GLY A 9 -8.46 -6.83 -5.82
CA GLY A 9 -9.14 -6.99 -4.54
C GLY A 9 -9.61 -8.43 -4.31
N VAL A 10 -9.96 -8.74 -3.07
CA VAL A 10 -10.55 -10.04 -2.69
C VAL A 10 -11.97 -9.86 -2.20
N ARG A 11 -12.87 -10.75 -2.65
CA ARG A 11 -14.24 -10.88 -2.17
C ARG A 11 -14.36 -12.08 -1.22
N ARG A 12 -14.71 -11.82 0.04
CA ARG A 12 -14.98 -12.84 1.07
C ARG A 12 -16.43 -12.79 1.49
N VAL A 13 -17.08 -13.94 1.59
CA VAL A 13 -18.46 -14.07 2.07
C VAL A 13 -18.43 -14.89 3.34
N ILE A 14 -18.89 -14.31 4.44
CA ILE A 14 -18.91 -14.93 5.76
C ILE A 14 -20.37 -15.14 6.12
N GLU A 15 -20.77 -16.40 6.29
CA GLU A 15 -22.11 -16.77 6.75
C GLU A 15 -22.13 -17.02 8.24
N PHE A 16 -23.12 -16.44 8.92
CA PHE A 16 -23.30 -16.57 10.35
C PHE A 16 -24.17 -17.77 10.66
N LEU A 17 -23.63 -18.76 11.37
CA LEU A 17 -24.38 -19.97 11.73
C LEU A 17 -25.25 -19.80 12.99
N ARG A 18 -25.05 -18.70 13.72
CA ARG A 18 -25.80 -18.36 14.94
C ARG A 18 -25.80 -16.85 15.17
N PRO A 19 -26.75 -16.33 15.97
CA PRO A 19 -26.77 -14.90 16.30
C PRO A 19 -25.48 -14.46 16.98
N MET A 20 -24.97 -13.29 16.59
CA MET A 20 -23.77 -12.70 17.18
C MET A 20 -23.70 -11.19 16.98
N HIS A 21 -22.83 -10.54 17.75
CA HIS A 21 -22.47 -9.14 17.59
C HIS A 21 -21.14 -9.04 16.83
N VAL A 22 -21.11 -8.26 15.74
CA VAL A 22 -19.96 -8.17 14.83
C VAL A 22 -19.58 -6.72 14.62
N GLY A 23 -18.29 -6.42 14.78
CA GLY A 23 -17.68 -5.15 14.40
C GLY A 23 -16.91 -5.27 13.09
N ILE A 24 -16.96 -4.24 12.26
CA ILE A 24 -16.12 -4.06 11.08
C ILE A 24 -15.28 -2.80 11.27
N LEU A 25 -13.97 -2.95 11.08
CA LEU A 25 -13.00 -1.87 11.04
C LEU A 25 -12.17 -2.03 9.78
N SER A 26 -12.40 -1.14 8.81
CA SER A 26 -11.75 -1.21 7.51
C SER A 26 -11.62 0.19 6.90
N GLN A 27 -10.49 0.43 6.26
CA GLN A 27 -10.20 1.67 5.56
C GLN A 27 -10.33 1.47 4.04
N ARG A 28 -10.05 2.53 3.26
CA ARG A 28 -10.10 2.50 1.79
C ARG A 28 -11.44 2.01 1.21
N ARG A 29 -12.53 2.29 1.94
CA ARG A 29 -13.94 2.10 1.53
C ARG A 29 -14.58 3.41 1.06
N ALA A 30 -14.23 4.51 1.74
CA ALA A 30 -14.61 5.87 1.33
C ALA A 30 -13.66 6.47 0.29
N PHE A 31 -12.36 6.14 0.36
CA PHE A 31 -11.33 6.65 -0.54
C PHE A 31 -10.69 5.52 -1.33
N GLN A 32 -10.46 5.76 -2.62
CA GLN A 32 -9.79 4.83 -3.51
C GLN A 32 -8.28 4.75 -3.21
N PRO A 33 -7.63 3.59 -3.39
CA PRO A 33 -6.17 3.53 -3.46
C PRO A 33 -5.68 4.36 -4.65
N TYR A 34 -4.73 5.26 -4.41
CA TYR A 34 -4.19 6.12 -5.45
C TYR A 34 -3.23 5.35 -6.35
N GLY A 35 -3.11 5.78 -7.60
CA GLY A 35 -2.02 5.35 -8.47
C GLY A 35 -0.84 6.32 -8.39
N MET A 36 0.30 5.92 -8.96
CA MET A 36 1.56 6.67 -8.88
C MET A 36 2.16 6.92 -10.27
N TYR A 37 2.89 8.03 -10.43
CA TYR A 37 3.59 8.41 -11.67
C TYR A 37 2.72 8.31 -12.94
N GLY A 38 1.50 8.86 -12.88
CA GLY A 38 0.55 8.82 -13.99
C GLY A 38 -0.31 7.55 -14.06
N GLY A 39 -0.11 6.60 -13.16
CA GLY A 39 -1.00 5.45 -12.99
C GLY A 39 -2.33 5.85 -12.36
N GLY A 40 -3.44 5.30 -12.89
CA GLY A 40 -4.77 5.56 -12.34
C GLY A 40 -5.06 4.85 -11.01
N ALA A 41 -6.08 5.34 -10.29
CA ALA A 41 -6.53 4.78 -9.02
C ALA A 41 -7.08 3.35 -9.13
N GLY A 42 -7.02 2.63 -8.01
CA GLY A 42 -7.61 1.30 -7.83
C GLY A 42 -9.07 1.39 -7.36
N GLU A 43 -9.80 0.26 -7.44
CA GLU A 43 -11.20 0.23 -7.03
C GLU A 43 -11.37 0.36 -5.52
N ARG A 44 -12.47 0.99 -5.09
CA ARG A 44 -12.85 1.07 -3.68
C ARG A 44 -13.41 -0.28 -3.21
N GLY A 45 -13.03 -0.69 -2.02
CA GLY A 45 -13.64 -1.84 -1.39
C GLY A 45 -15.05 -1.52 -0.89
N ARG A 46 -15.81 -2.55 -0.50
CA ARG A 46 -17.16 -2.45 0.07
C ARG A 46 -17.32 -3.45 1.21
N ASN A 47 -18.20 -3.12 2.16
CA ASN A 47 -18.66 -4.05 3.17
C ASN A 47 -20.18 -4.07 3.11
N LEU A 48 -20.77 -5.24 2.90
CA LEU A 48 -22.20 -5.40 2.72
C LEU A 48 -22.73 -6.43 3.72
N LEU A 49 -23.85 -6.13 4.36
CA LEU A 49 -24.64 -7.10 5.11
C LEU A 49 -25.80 -7.57 4.23
N GLN A 50 -25.86 -8.86 3.97
CA GLN A 50 -26.97 -9.53 3.29
C GLN A 50 -27.87 -10.20 4.32
N THR A 51 -29.10 -9.74 4.41
CA THR A 51 -30.17 -10.34 5.22
C THR A 51 -31.10 -11.15 4.32
N SER A 52 -32.14 -11.75 4.90
CA SER A 52 -33.21 -12.42 4.14
C SER A 52 -34.03 -11.48 3.24
N GLU A 53 -33.99 -10.17 3.51
CA GLU A 53 -34.84 -9.18 2.85
C GLU A 53 -34.04 -8.23 1.94
N LYS A 54 -32.81 -7.88 2.34
CA LYS A 54 -32.06 -6.82 1.66
C LYS A 54 -30.56 -6.95 1.84
N THR A 55 -29.84 -6.21 1.00
CA THR A 55 -28.42 -5.96 1.16
C THR A 55 -28.21 -4.51 1.58
N VAL A 56 -27.45 -4.28 2.65
CA VAL A 56 -27.14 -2.93 3.16
C VAL A 56 -25.63 -2.71 3.24
N SER A 57 -25.18 -1.51 2.93
CA SER A 57 -23.77 -1.14 3.12
C SER A 57 -23.49 -0.92 4.61
N LEU A 58 -22.40 -1.51 5.10
CA LEU A 58 -21.93 -1.30 6.47
C LEU A 58 -20.92 -0.15 6.60
N GLY A 59 -20.45 0.41 5.48
CA GLY A 59 -19.39 1.42 5.51
C GLY A 59 -18.04 0.88 5.99
N GLY A 60 -17.12 1.76 6.35
CA GLY A 60 -15.76 1.40 6.78
C GLY A 60 -15.64 1.00 8.26
N ASN A 61 -16.45 1.62 9.12
CA ASN A 61 -16.44 1.40 10.57
C ASN A 61 -17.88 1.30 11.06
N ASN A 62 -18.27 0.13 11.58
CA ASN A 62 -19.63 -0.11 12.07
C ASN A 62 -19.69 -1.36 12.96
N ALA A 63 -20.74 -1.47 13.78
CA ALA A 63 -21.07 -2.66 14.56
C ALA A 63 -22.54 -3.01 14.41
N VAL A 64 -22.84 -4.31 14.33
CA VAL A 64 -24.18 -4.81 14.01
C VAL A 64 -24.44 -6.15 14.67
N ASN A 65 -25.67 -6.34 15.13
CA ASN A 65 -26.19 -7.65 15.52
C ASN A 65 -26.68 -8.41 14.28
N VAL A 66 -26.15 -9.62 14.06
CA VAL A 66 -26.51 -10.49 12.94
C VAL A 66 -27.29 -11.71 13.41
N LYS A 67 -28.16 -12.24 12.54
CA LYS A 67 -28.91 -13.48 12.77
C LYS A 67 -28.23 -14.66 12.07
N ALA A 68 -28.66 -15.88 12.42
CA ALA A 68 -28.26 -17.07 11.67
C ALA A 68 -28.66 -16.95 10.19
N ASN A 69 -27.84 -17.54 9.31
CA ASN A 69 -27.95 -17.55 7.84
C ASN A 69 -27.82 -16.16 7.17
N TRP A 70 -27.54 -15.09 7.92
CA TRP A 70 -27.15 -13.81 7.34
C TRP A 70 -25.69 -13.88 6.89
N ARG A 71 -25.31 -13.00 5.95
CA ARG A 71 -23.95 -12.95 5.42
C ARG A 71 -23.36 -11.56 5.48
N ILE A 72 -22.08 -11.46 5.80
CA ILE A 72 -21.28 -10.27 5.52
C ILE A 72 -20.39 -10.55 4.31
N VAL A 73 -20.48 -9.68 3.32
CA VAL A 73 -19.61 -9.67 2.14
C VAL A 73 -18.57 -8.56 2.33
N ILE A 74 -17.30 -8.96 2.32
CA ILE A 74 -16.16 -8.05 2.42
C ILE A 74 -15.44 -8.05 1.08
N GLU A 75 -15.53 -6.93 0.38
CA GLU A 75 -14.80 -6.66 -0.85
C GLU A 75 -13.63 -5.73 -0.50
N THR A 76 -12.43 -6.29 -0.49
CA THR A 76 -11.19 -5.53 -0.29
C THR A 76 -10.84 -4.75 -1.56
N PRO A 77 -10.22 -3.56 -1.42
CA PRO A 77 -9.96 -2.70 -2.57
C PRO A 77 -8.80 -3.29 -3.40
N GLY A 78 -8.82 -3.04 -4.71
CA GLY A 78 -7.65 -3.29 -5.57
C GLY A 78 -6.60 -2.18 -5.44
N GLY A 79 -5.34 -2.46 -5.75
CA GLY A 79 -4.26 -1.48 -5.77
C GLY A 79 -4.40 -0.47 -6.91
N GLY A 80 -3.86 0.74 -6.73
CA GLY A 80 -3.68 1.68 -7.83
C GLY A 80 -2.56 1.24 -8.77
N GLY A 81 -2.62 1.67 -10.03
CA GLY A 81 -1.58 1.40 -11.02
C GLY A 81 -0.38 2.34 -10.90
N PHE A 82 0.72 1.96 -11.54
CA PHE A 82 1.95 2.77 -11.66
C PHE A 82 2.27 3.05 -13.13
N GLY A 83 2.73 4.27 -13.42
CA GLY A 83 3.16 4.68 -14.75
C GLY A 83 1.99 5.03 -15.69
N HIS A 84 2.25 5.89 -16.68
CA HIS A 84 1.28 6.17 -17.74
C HIS A 84 0.95 4.90 -18.52
N ALA A 85 -0.32 4.66 -18.85
CA ALA A 85 -0.71 3.48 -19.64
C ALA A 85 -0.05 3.43 -21.03
N GLU A 86 0.43 4.57 -21.52
CA GLU A 86 1.10 4.73 -22.82
C GLU A 86 2.64 4.82 -22.73
N SER A 87 3.25 4.72 -21.54
CA SER A 87 4.72 4.77 -21.49
C SER A 87 5.31 3.51 -22.13
N ALA A 88 6.22 3.71 -23.11
CA ALA A 88 7.05 2.65 -23.67
C ALA A 88 7.78 1.88 -22.55
N PRO A 89 8.21 0.63 -22.76
CA PRO A 89 9.07 -0.09 -21.82
C PRO A 89 10.18 0.82 -21.28
N PHE A 90 10.53 0.66 -19.99
CA PHE A 90 11.66 1.35 -19.40
C PHE A 90 12.83 0.63 -20.03
N GLU A 91 13.51 1.29 -20.97
CA GLU A 91 14.83 0.85 -21.40
C GLU A 91 15.69 0.91 -20.14
N VAL A 92 16.09 -0.26 -19.67
CA VAL A 92 17.11 -0.36 -18.65
C VAL A 92 18.38 -0.10 -19.42
N ASP A 93 18.93 1.10 -19.31
CA ASP A 93 20.33 1.28 -19.66
C ASP A 93 21.10 0.41 -18.68
N GLU A 94 21.64 -0.71 -19.18
CA GLU A 94 22.64 -1.50 -18.46
C GLU A 94 23.93 -0.66 -18.41
N GLU A 95 23.89 0.45 -17.67
CA GLU A 95 25.12 1.13 -17.28
C GLU A 95 25.80 0.18 -16.29
N GLU A 96 26.87 -0.46 -16.77
CA GLU A 96 27.76 -1.29 -15.98
C GLU A 96 28.25 -0.47 -14.78
N ILE A 97 27.68 -0.74 -13.61
CA ILE A 97 28.17 -0.16 -12.36
C ILE A 97 29.50 -0.85 -12.07
N ASP A 98 30.60 -0.26 -12.53
CA ASP A 98 31.94 -0.69 -12.16
C ASP A 98 32.18 -0.37 -10.68
N VAL A 99 31.81 -1.32 -9.80
CA VAL A 99 32.15 -1.25 -8.39
C VAL A 99 33.60 -1.73 -8.23
N THR A 100 34.55 -0.96 -8.75
CA THR A 100 35.96 -1.12 -8.37
C THR A 100 36.09 -0.61 -6.93
N MET A 101 35.97 -1.52 -5.95
CA MET A 101 36.43 -1.25 -4.60
C MET A 101 37.95 -1.12 -4.63
N GLN A 102 38.46 0.11 -4.70
CA GLN A 102 39.84 0.36 -4.30
C GLN A 102 39.90 0.19 -2.78
N ALA A 103 40.46 -0.93 -2.35
CA ALA A 103 40.78 -1.18 -0.96
C ALA A 103 41.94 -0.24 -0.56
N GLU A 104 41.60 0.99 -0.20
CA GLU A 104 42.52 1.86 0.51
C GLU A 104 42.53 1.40 1.97
N HIS A 105 43.57 0.66 2.34
CA HIS A 105 43.80 0.22 3.71
C HIS A 105 43.87 1.46 4.64
N PRO A 106 43.27 1.41 5.85
CA PRO A 106 42.98 2.58 6.65
C PRO A 106 44.22 2.98 7.43
N ASP A 107 44.66 4.24 7.32
CA ASP A 107 45.41 4.95 8.38
C ASP A 107 45.64 6.44 8.07
N SER A 108 44.64 7.14 7.51
CA SER A 108 44.64 8.60 7.61
C SER A 108 43.23 9.18 7.47
N VAL A 109 42.71 9.72 8.58
CA VAL A 109 41.54 10.61 8.55
C VAL A 109 42.03 12.03 8.32
N SER A 110 41.68 12.61 7.17
CA SER A 110 41.88 14.02 6.87
C SER A 110 40.51 14.69 6.74
N THR A 111 40.11 15.47 7.74
CA THR A 111 38.95 16.35 7.68
C THR A 111 39.42 17.77 7.37
N ARG A 112 39.04 18.31 6.20
CA ARG A 112 39.10 19.75 5.93
C ARG A 112 37.80 20.38 6.38
N VAL A 113 37.87 21.16 7.47
CA VAL A 113 36.86 22.17 7.83
C VAL A 113 37.30 23.48 7.17
N GLY A 114 36.48 23.98 6.26
CA GLY A 114 36.73 25.24 5.56
C GLY A 114 36.22 26.44 6.35
N ASP A 115 36.94 26.83 7.41
CA ASP A 115 37.12 28.21 7.89
C ASP A 115 38.04 28.28 9.13
N GLY A 116 39.34 28.06 8.89
CA GLY A 116 40.46 28.61 9.65
C GLY A 116 40.26 28.92 11.15
N SER A 117 40.29 27.89 12.00
CA SER A 117 40.91 27.98 13.34
C SER A 117 41.22 26.59 13.88
N VAL A 118 42.45 26.39 14.35
CA VAL A 118 42.97 25.10 14.86
C VAL A 118 42.88 25.14 16.39
N GLY A 119 42.12 24.23 16.99
CA GLY A 119 42.10 24.00 18.43
C GLY A 119 42.43 22.54 18.74
N GLU A 120 43.52 22.28 19.44
CA GLU A 120 43.86 20.97 19.99
C GLU A 120 43.01 20.66 21.23
N TYR A 121 42.47 19.44 21.30
CA TYR A 121 42.03 18.87 22.56
C TYR A 121 42.40 17.37 22.60
N SER A 122 43.09 16.96 23.67
CA SER A 122 43.40 15.57 23.97
C SER A 122 42.57 15.12 25.18
N ARG A 123 41.97 13.94 25.07
CA ARG A 123 41.09 13.19 26.00
C ARG A 123 40.42 13.95 27.15
#